data_AF-A0A815L5J6-F1
#
_entry.id   AF-A0A815L5J6-F1
#
_cell.length_a   1.000
_cell.length_b   1.000
_cell.length_c   1.000
_cell.angle_alpha   90.00
_cell.angle_beta   90.00
_cell.angle_gamma   90.00
#
_symmetry.space_group_name_H-M   'P 1'
#
loop_
_entity.id
_entity.type
_entity.pdbx_description
1 polymer ?
#
loop_
_entity_poly.entity_id
_entity_poly.type
_entity_poly.pdbx_seq_one_letter_code
_entity_poly.pdbx_strand_id
1 'polypeptide(L)'
;TINNDLTNEQPSPDILFQAITRRSCSEQMDNENFEVLGDSFLKLMVSMALYYRYPSASPAVQKQLKNYLNVKKIVFRGNDANWLPPGYNKINETELTTGQQYSHQNAKRKAFSDMIEAFIGAFLISTNYITTIKFMDWLGLDVMPNNTQDHVVEPPSILRSNIATNNNIQINEIMKNFFADRVFAEIETKIQYVFKNKAYLIAAFTHPSNYANRITDCYERLEFLGDALVDFLVTRHVFVNYNQNVTPGKVTDIRQDLSNNGRLAYILVACDLHKKILHNSTDLFSQISSYAGDEDLFPNDQSTDEYLSKDLDQWADSTAPKALADVFEALVGAIFLDSGNCLET
;
A
#
# COMPACT_ATOMS: atom_id res chain seq x y z
N THR A 1 2.87 15.19 12.13
CA THR A 1 3.70 15.33 10.91
C THR A 1 4.98 14.56 11.11
N ILE A 2 5.13 13.38 10.48
CA ILE A 2 6.45 12.74 10.37
C ILE A 2 7.17 13.52 9.27
N ASN A 3 8.01 14.46 9.70
CA ASN A 3 8.70 15.41 8.85
C ASN A 3 9.70 14.70 7.93
N ASN A 4 9.71 15.06 6.65
CA ASN A 4 10.87 14.81 5.77
C ASN A 4 12.15 15.50 6.28
N ASP A 5 12.04 16.40 7.28
CA ASP A 5 13.13 17.08 7.99
C ASP A 5 13.66 16.33 9.22
N LEU A 6 13.41 15.02 9.36
CA LEU A 6 14.06 14.22 10.40
C LEU A 6 15.55 14.06 10.07
N THR A 7 16.39 14.85 10.75
CA THR A 7 17.86 14.85 10.62
C THR A 7 18.55 13.69 11.33
N ASN A 8 17.79 12.84 12.02
CA ASN A 8 18.36 11.71 12.75
C ASN A 8 18.72 10.58 11.79
N GLU A 9 19.98 10.17 11.80
CA GLU A 9 20.47 9.03 11.01
C GLU A 9 19.98 7.68 11.57
N GLN A 10 19.51 7.65 12.82
CA GLN A 10 19.08 6.43 13.50
C GLN A 10 18.00 6.70 14.58
N PRO A 11 17.17 5.69 14.93
CA PRO A 11 16.26 5.77 16.07
C PRO A 11 16.96 5.90 17.41
N SER A 12 16.29 6.50 18.41
CA SER A 12 16.82 6.55 19.78
C SER A 12 16.85 5.14 20.42
N PRO A 13 17.74 4.89 21.39
CA PRO A 13 17.79 3.61 22.10
C PRO A 13 16.45 3.19 22.71
N ASP A 14 15.66 4.15 23.20
CA ASP A 14 14.33 3.88 23.79
C ASP A 14 13.34 3.36 22.75
N ILE A 15 13.34 3.94 21.54
CA ILE A 15 12.48 3.48 20.44
C ILE A 15 12.91 2.08 19.97
N LEU A 16 14.21 1.84 19.88
CA LEU A 16 14.74 0.51 19.55
C LEU A 16 14.38 -0.52 20.63
N PHE A 17 14.45 -0.13 21.90
CA PHE A 17 14.05 -0.97 23.04
C PHE A 17 12.54 -1.29 22.99
N GLN A 18 11.71 -0.32 22.66
CA GLN A 18 10.28 -0.56 22.44
C GLN A 18 10.04 -1.51 21.26
N ALA A 19 10.78 -1.38 20.14
CA ALA A 19 10.63 -2.24 18.97
C ALA A 19 10.97 -3.72 19.23
N ILE A 20 11.84 -4.02 20.21
CA ILE A 20 12.14 -5.41 20.64
C ILE A 20 11.22 -5.90 21.76
N THR A 21 10.54 -4.99 22.47
CA THR A 21 9.68 -5.34 23.60
C THR A 21 8.37 -5.93 23.11
N ARG A 22 8.18 -7.23 23.29
CA ARG A 22 6.92 -7.90 22.93
C ARG A 22 5.86 -7.66 24.00
N ARG A 23 4.59 -7.66 23.61
CA ARG A 23 3.45 -7.63 24.54
C ARG A 23 3.52 -8.71 25.63
N SER A 24 4.06 -9.89 25.31
CA SER A 24 4.23 -10.98 26.28
C SER A 24 5.15 -10.63 27.45
N CYS A 25 5.98 -9.59 27.33
CA CYS A 25 6.84 -9.11 28.40
C CYS A 25 6.05 -8.31 29.46
N SER A 26 4.79 -7.93 29.19
CA SER A 26 3.93 -7.16 30.10
C SER A 26 4.55 -5.84 30.58
N GLU A 27 5.40 -5.25 29.75
CA GLU A 27 5.96 -3.92 29.94
C GLU A 27 4.92 -2.85 29.60
N GLN A 28 5.20 -1.59 29.99
CA GLN A 28 4.30 -0.46 29.71
C GLN A 28 4.21 -0.12 28.22
N MET A 29 5.18 -0.54 27.42
CA MET A 29 5.26 -0.30 25.97
C MET A 29 5.53 -1.61 25.25
N ASP A 30 4.88 -1.81 24.11
CA ASP A 30 5.10 -2.96 23.23
C ASP A 30 5.42 -2.51 21.79
N ASN A 31 5.85 -3.48 21.00
CA ASN A 31 6.27 -3.29 19.62
C ASN A 31 5.13 -3.34 18.59
N GLU A 32 3.89 -3.62 18.99
CA GLU A 32 2.82 -3.93 18.04
C GLU A 32 2.40 -2.72 17.20
N ASN A 33 2.41 -1.51 17.78
CA ASN A 33 2.12 -0.29 17.03
C ASN A 33 3.19 -0.03 15.95
N PHE A 34 4.46 -0.33 16.24
CA PHE A 34 5.53 -0.25 15.25
C PHE A 34 5.45 -1.39 14.22
N GLU A 35 5.07 -2.59 14.65
CA GLU A 35 4.84 -3.75 13.77
C GLU A 35 3.80 -3.40 12.71
N VAL A 36 2.64 -2.87 13.12
CA VAL A 36 1.54 -2.52 12.20
C VAL A 36 2.00 -1.48 11.17
N LEU A 37 2.70 -0.43 11.61
CA LEU A 37 3.23 0.59 10.69
C LEU A 37 4.29 0.01 9.75
N GLY A 38 5.23 -0.76 10.28
CA GLY A 38 6.32 -1.36 9.50
C GLY A 38 5.86 -2.43 8.51
N ASP A 39 4.86 -3.25 8.86
CA ASP A 39 4.22 -4.21 7.96
C ASP A 39 3.60 -3.52 6.75
N SER A 40 2.82 -2.45 6.97
CA SER A 40 2.22 -1.70 5.88
C SER A 40 3.26 -1.03 4.96
N PHE A 41 4.34 -0.47 5.53
CA PHE A 41 5.43 0.12 4.74
C PHE A 41 6.24 -0.93 3.98
N LEU A 42 6.52 -2.08 4.61
CA LEU A 42 7.16 -3.22 3.95
C LEU A 42 6.30 -3.71 2.77
N LYS A 43 4.98 -3.84 2.97
CA LYS A 43 4.02 -4.20 1.92
C LYS A 43 4.10 -3.23 0.74
N LEU A 44 4.15 -1.93 1.00
CA LEU A 44 4.32 -0.89 -0.02
C LEU A 44 5.64 -1.04 -0.77
N MET A 45 6.76 -1.11 -0.06
CA MET A 45 8.09 -1.20 -0.68
C MET A 45 8.27 -2.46 -1.53
N VAL A 46 7.76 -3.61 -1.06
CA VAL A 46 7.78 -4.86 -1.84
C VAL A 46 6.87 -4.76 -3.06
N SER A 47 5.66 -4.20 -2.92
CA SER A 47 4.75 -3.99 -4.06
C SER A 47 5.38 -3.06 -5.10
N MET A 48 6.04 -1.98 -4.68
CA MET A 48 6.76 -1.07 -5.56
C MET A 48 7.92 -1.78 -6.28
N ALA A 49 8.78 -2.50 -5.55
CA ALA A 49 9.89 -3.23 -6.15
C ALA A 49 9.42 -4.24 -7.21
N LEU A 50 8.33 -4.97 -6.94
CA LEU A 50 7.75 -5.92 -7.88
C LEU A 50 7.14 -5.23 -9.11
N TYR A 51 6.44 -4.10 -8.91
CA TYR A 51 5.86 -3.32 -9.99
C TYR A 51 6.92 -2.86 -11.00
N TYR A 52 8.07 -2.39 -10.49
CA TYR A 52 9.20 -1.91 -11.30
C TYR A 52 9.99 -3.05 -11.95
N ARG A 53 10.23 -4.14 -11.22
CA ARG A 53 11.07 -5.25 -11.71
C ARG A 53 10.35 -6.14 -12.72
N TYR A 54 9.03 -6.26 -12.62
CA TYR A 54 8.24 -7.16 -13.45
C TYR A 54 7.10 -6.43 -14.18
N PRO A 55 7.43 -5.49 -15.09
CA PRO A 55 6.43 -4.68 -15.76
C PRO A 55 5.47 -5.49 -16.64
N SER A 56 5.90 -6.66 -17.12
CA SER A 56 5.09 -7.57 -17.94
C SER A 56 4.41 -8.69 -17.14
N ALA A 57 4.67 -8.79 -15.84
CA ALA A 57 4.01 -9.83 -15.02
C ALA A 57 2.60 -9.38 -14.63
N SER A 58 1.66 -10.33 -14.66
CA SER A 58 0.31 -10.06 -14.20
C SER A 58 0.29 -9.78 -12.69
N PRO A 59 -0.70 -9.02 -12.20
CA PRO A 59 -0.86 -8.75 -10.77
C PRO A 59 -0.96 -10.01 -9.91
N ALA A 60 -1.58 -11.08 -10.44
CA ALA A 60 -1.64 -12.37 -9.78
C ALA A 60 -0.23 -12.97 -9.56
N VAL A 61 0.65 -12.86 -10.56
CA VAL A 61 2.05 -13.31 -10.44
C VAL A 61 2.81 -12.44 -9.45
N GLN A 62 2.63 -11.11 -9.50
CA GLN A 62 3.28 -10.20 -8.54
C GLN A 62 2.82 -10.49 -7.09
N LYS A 63 1.53 -10.76 -6.88
CA LYS A 63 0.98 -11.17 -5.57
C LYS A 63 1.58 -12.50 -5.09
N GLN A 64 1.83 -13.44 -5.98
CA GLN A 64 2.55 -14.67 -5.63
C GLN A 64 4.01 -14.38 -5.27
N LEU A 65 4.71 -13.55 -6.05
CA LEU A 65 6.10 -13.15 -5.81
C LEU A 65 6.29 -12.42 -4.48
N LYS A 66 5.30 -11.60 -4.06
CA LYS A 66 5.29 -10.94 -2.76
C LYS A 66 5.45 -11.93 -1.60
N ASN A 67 4.83 -13.11 -1.68
CA ASN A 67 4.98 -14.15 -0.68
C ASN A 67 6.40 -14.76 -0.62
N TYR A 68 7.22 -14.59 -1.66
CA TYR A 68 8.62 -15.00 -1.67
C TYR A 68 9.55 -13.94 -1.08
N LEU A 69 9.18 -12.67 -1.16
CA LEU A 69 9.92 -11.52 -0.62
C LEU A 69 9.54 -11.17 0.83
N ASN A 70 8.49 -11.78 1.39
CA ASN A 70 8.11 -11.61 2.79
C ASN A 70 9.31 -11.86 3.73
N VAL A 71 9.53 -10.92 4.67
CA VAL A 71 10.60 -10.92 5.69
C VAL A 71 10.78 -12.28 6.37
N LYS A 72 9.68 -13.00 6.58
CA LYS A 72 9.63 -14.39 7.11
C LYS A 72 10.58 -15.37 6.41
N LYS A 73 10.92 -15.17 5.13
CA LYS A 73 11.83 -16.03 4.36
C LYS A 73 13.26 -15.47 4.23
N ILE A 74 13.46 -14.16 4.41
CA ILE A 74 14.74 -13.49 4.16
C ILE A 74 15.62 -13.51 5.42
N VAL A 75 15.05 -13.23 6.59
CA VAL A 75 15.78 -13.19 7.87
C VAL A 75 16.37 -14.56 8.24
N PHE A 76 15.81 -15.65 7.71
CA PHE A 76 16.19 -17.02 8.04
C PHE A 76 16.91 -17.76 6.91
N ARG A 77 17.57 -17.07 5.99
CA ARG A 77 18.39 -17.71 4.93
C ARG A 77 19.64 -18.45 5.44
N GLY A 78 19.89 -18.47 6.76
CA GLY A 78 20.94 -19.28 7.39
C GLY A 78 20.39 -20.62 7.90
N ASN A 79 21.22 -21.66 7.88
CA ASN A 79 20.89 -22.97 8.49
C ASN A 79 20.31 -22.79 9.90
N ASP A 80 19.00 -22.99 10.02
CA ASP A 80 18.16 -22.72 11.21
C ASP A 80 18.48 -23.56 12.46
N ALA A 81 19.57 -24.34 12.44
CA ALA A 81 19.88 -25.24 13.55
C ALA A 81 20.58 -24.53 14.72
N ASN A 82 21.26 -23.39 14.50
CA ASN A 82 22.27 -22.89 15.44
C ASN A 82 22.36 -21.35 15.60
N TRP A 83 21.44 -20.55 15.06
CA TRP A 83 21.50 -19.10 15.33
C TRP A 83 21.00 -18.79 16.75
N LEU A 84 21.83 -18.11 17.53
CA LEU A 84 21.52 -17.59 18.87
C LEU A 84 21.89 -16.10 18.92
N PRO A 85 21.08 -15.24 19.55
CA PRO A 85 21.45 -13.85 19.78
C PRO A 85 22.75 -13.76 20.60
N PRO A 86 23.53 -12.67 20.48
CA PRO A 86 24.70 -12.43 21.33
C PRO A 86 24.34 -12.58 22.82
N GLY A 87 25.06 -13.46 23.53
CA GLY A 87 24.81 -13.74 24.96
C GLY A 87 23.91 -14.95 25.24
N TYR A 88 23.33 -15.59 24.21
CA TYR A 88 22.60 -16.85 24.37
C TYR A 88 23.48 -18.04 24.01
N ASN A 89 23.49 -19.06 24.87
CA ASN A 89 24.19 -20.32 24.65
C ASN A 89 23.19 -21.46 24.39
N LYS A 90 23.54 -22.38 23.49
CA LYS A 90 22.77 -23.61 23.27
C LYS A 90 23.14 -24.57 24.39
N ILE A 91 22.24 -24.78 25.35
CA ILE A 91 22.44 -25.75 26.42
C ILE A 91 21.76 -27.05 25.98
N ASN A 92 22.44 -28.18 26.12
CA ASN A 92 21.82 -29.49 25.85
C ASN A 92 20.78 -29.76 26.94
N GLU A 93 19.59 -30.28 26.60
CA GLU A 93 18.52 -30.59 27.58
C GLU A 93 19.00 -31.49 28.73
N THR A 94 20.07 -32.27 28.51
CA THR A 94 20.71 -33.12 29.50
C THR A 94 21.56 -32.39 30.55
N GLU A 95 21.87 -31.11 30.33
CA GLU A 95 22.67 -30.25 31.23
C GLU A 95 21.79 -29.34 32.12
N LEU A 96 20.46 -29.49 32.07
CA LEU A 96 19.52 -28.75 32.90
C LEU A 96 19.61 -29.21 34.37
N THR A 97 20.57 -28.69 35.12
CA THR A 97 20.58 -28.79 36.58
C THR A 97 19.48 -27.91 37.18
N THR A 98 18.62 -28.52 38.00
CA THR A 98 17.56 -27.87 38.78
C THR A 98 18.14 -26.75 39.64
N GLY A 99 17.88 -25.49 39.28
CA GLY A 99 18.22 -24.33 40.12
C GLY A 99 18.76 -23.09 39.41
N GLN A 100 19.11 -23.16 38.13
CA GLN A 100 19.47 -21.97 37.35
C GLN A 100 18.33 -21.56 36.41
N GLN A 101 17.89 -20.30 36.53
CA GLN A 101 16.91 -19.70 35.62
C GLN A 101 17.57 -19.49 34.24
N TYR A 102 17.42 -20.46 33.36
CA TYR A 102 17.82 -20.30 31.97
C TYR A 102 16.61 -19.84 31.14
N SER A 103 16.73 -18.66 30.51
CA SER A 103 15.72 -18.10 29.61
C SER A 103 15.76 -18.78 28.24
N HIS A 104 15.57 -20.09 28.16
CA HIS A 104 15.35 -20.78 26.90
C HIS A 104 13.90 -20.59 26.47
N GLN A 105 13.58 -19.45 25.87
CA GLN A 105 12.36 -19.36 25.07
C GLN A 105 12.71 -19.65 23.63
N ASN A 106 12.14 -20.74 23.12
CA ASN A 106 12.11 -21.07 21.70
C ASN A 106 11.27 -19.98 20.99
N ALA A 107 11.91 -18.88 20.60
CA ALA A 107 11.23 -17.76 19.95
C ALA A 107 10.76 -18.21 18.56
N LYS A 108 9.43 -18.24 18.37
CA LYS A 108 8.82 -18.63 17.10
C LYS A 108 9.30 -17.68 15.99
N ARG A 109 9.54 -18.19 14.78
CA ARG A 109 9.88 -17.37 13.59
C ARG A 109 8.97 -16.16 13.38
N LYS A 110 7.69 -16.30 13.70
CA LYS A 110 6.72 -15.19 13.66
C LYS A 110 7.17 -14.02 14.54
N ALA A 111 7.62 -14.28 15.77
CA ALA A 111 8.06 -13.22 16.69
C ALA A 111 9.23 -12.40 16.14
N PHE A 112 10.15 -13.04 15.40
CA PHE A 112 11.24 -12.34 14.74
C PHE A 112 10.77 -11.54 13.51
N SER A 113 9.80 -12.04 12.74
CA SER A 113 9.19 -11.27 11.65
C SER A 113 8.54 -10.00 12.18
N ASP A 114 7.68 -10.17 13.19
CA ASP A 114 6.93 -9.08 13.84
C ASP A 114 7.92 -8.04 14.43
N MET A 115 9.05 -8.49 15.00
CA MET A 115 10.11 -7.60 15.50
C MET A 115 10.84 -6.85 14.38
N ILE A 116 11.12 -7.47 13.23
CA ILE A 116 11.76 -6.79 12.09
C ILE A 116 10.81 -5.77 11.46
N GLU A 117 9.52 -6.10 11.35
CA GLU A 117 8.46 -5.16 10.96
C GLU A 117 8.44 -3.99 11.96
N ALA A 118 8.48 -4.25 13.27
CA ALA A 118 8.58 -3.19 14.28
C ALA A 118 9.85 -2.33 14.15
N PHE A 119 11.00 -2.91 13.81
CA PHE A 119 12.20 -2.11 13.52
C PHE A 119 12.00 -1.20 12.31
N ILE A 120 11.41 -1.71 11.22
CA ILE A 120 11.10 -0.89 10.04
C ILE A 120 10.18 0.28 10.44
N GLY A 121 9.13 0.02 11.23
CA GLY A 121 8.25 1.06 11.77
C GLY A 121 8.97 2.09 12.64
N ALA A 122 9.87 1.64 13.52
CA ALA A 122 10.71 2.51 14.36
C ALA A 122 11.62 3.44 13.54
N PHE A 123 12.26 2.90 12.49
CA PHE A 123 13.05 3.70 11.54
C PHE A 123 12.19 4.72 10.81
N LEU A 124 10.98 4.34 10.40
CA LEU A 124 10.07 5.22 9.66
C LEU A 124 9.61 6.45 10.46
N ILE A 125 9.47 6.31 11.78
CA ILE A 125 9.04 7.40 12.67
C ILE A 125 10.21 8.27 13.08
N SER A 126 11.39 7.66 13.22
CA SER A 126 12.57 8.35 13.76
C SER A 126 13.44 8.99 12.69
N THR A 127 13.33 8.54 11.44
CA THR A 127 14.20 8.91 10.32
C THR A 127 13.36 9.19 9.06
N ASN A 128 14.02 9.56 7.96
CA ASN A 128 13.36 9.72 6.67
C ASN A 128 13.17 8.37 5.92
N TYR A 129 12.34 8.39 4.88
CA TYR A 129 12.07 7.21 4.04
C TYR A 129 13.34 6.61 3.45
N ILE A 130 14.29 7.44 3.00
CA ILE A 130 15.53 6.99 2.36
C ILE A 130 16.38 6.15 3.34
N THR A 131 16.55 6.62 4.57
CA THR A 131 17.28 5.90 5.62
C THR A 131 16.58 4.59 5.98
N THR A 132 15.25 4.59 6.04
CA THR A 132 14.47 3.37 6.30
C THR A 132 14.66 2.35 5.18
N ILE A 133 14.64 2.78 3.92
CA ILE A 133 14.85 1.86 2.80
C ILE A 133 16.31 1.36 2.75
N LYS A 134 17.31 2.19 3.09
CA LYS A 134 18.70 1.74 3.27
C LYS A 134 18.82 0.67 4.37
N PHE A 135 18.07 0.83 5.47
CA PHE A 135 18.00 -0.19 6.52
C PHE A 135 17.36 -1.49 6.01
N MET A 136 16.31 -1.40 5.20
CA MET A 136 15.69 -2.58 4.57
C MET A 136 16.65 -3.29 3.60
N ASP A 137 17.40 -2.54 2.80
CA ASP A 137 18.45 -3.09 1.92
C ASP A 137 19.56 -3.76 2.73
N TRP A 138 19.98 -3.16 3.85
CA TRP A 138 20.93 -3.76 4.78
C TRP A 138 20.43 -5.07 5.39
N LEU A 139 19.12 -5.21 5.65
CA LEU A 139 18.49 -6.47 6.06
C LEU A 139 18.47 -7.53 4.94
N GLY A 140 18.90 -7.19 3.73
CA GLY A 140 18.86 -8.05 2.55
C GLY A 140 17.49 -8.08 1.86
N LEU A 141 16.62 -7.10 2.16
CA LEU A 141 15.38 -6.89 1.42
C LEU A 141 15.69 -6.09 0.16
N ASP A 142 15.64 -6.77 -0.98
CA ASP A 142 15.85 -6.14 -2.29
C ASP A 142 14.58 -5.37 -2.70
N VAL A 143 14.38 -4.21 -2.06
CA VAL A 143 13.21 -3.34 -2.21
C VAL A 143 13.48 -2.08 -3.03
N MET A 144 14.74 -1.85 -3.41
CA MET A 144 15.10 -0.75 -4.29
C MET A 144 14.91 -1.16 -5.76
N PRO A 145 14.20 -0.36 -6.57
CA PRO A 145 14.23 -0.53 -8.02
C PRO A 145 15.66 -0.21 -8.50
N ASN A 146 16.45 -1.26 -8.76
CA ASN A 146 17.78 -1.25 -9.37
C ASN A 146 18.75 -0.16 -8.86
N ASN A 147 19.45 -0.51 -7.78
CA ASN A 147 20.76 -0.03 -7.34
C ASN A 147 21.47 1.04 -8.21
N THR A 148 20.98 2.27 -8.21
CA THR A 148 21.72 3.43 -8.72
C THR A 148 21.54 4.57 -7.73
N GLN A 149 22.65 4.97 -7.11
CA GLN A 149 22.65 5.94 -6.02
C GLN A 149 22.22 7.36 -6.43
N ASP A 150 21.90 7.64 -7.70
CA ASP A 150 21.70 9.02 -8.17
C ASP A 150 20.64 9.20 -9.30
N HIS A 151 19.83 8.18 -9.61
CA HIS A 151 18.79 8.33 -10.65
C HIS A 151 17.41 7.97 -10.11
N VAL A 152 16.47 8.91 -10.20
CA VAL A 152 15.03 8.65 -10.05
C VAL A 152 14.68 7.65 -11.13
N VAL A 153 14.43 6.39 -10.73
CA VAL A 153 14.01 5.35 -11.67
C VAL A 153 12.63 5.71 -12.15
N GLU A 154 12.51 6.00 -13.44
CA GLU A 154 11.20 6.26 -14.04
C GLU A 154 10.33 5.00 -13.95
N PRO A 155 9.03 5.16 -13.66
CA PRO A 155 8.11 4.04 -13.64
C PRO A 155 8.06 3.34 -15.01
N PRO A 156 7.90 2.01 -15.05
CA PRO A 156 7.70 1.31 -16.31
C PRO A 156 6.55 1.92 -17.11
N SER A 157 6.72 1.97 -18.43
CA SER A 157 5.69 2.48 -19.33
C SER A 157 4.34 1.82 -19.07
N ILE A 158 3.32 2.65 -18.88
CA ILE A 158 1.90 2.23 -18.79
C ILE A 158 1.27 2.03 -20.17
N LEU A 159 1.94 2.53 -21.22
CA LEU A 159 1.52 2.34 -22.60
C LEU A 159 1.82 0.91 -23.05
N ARG A 160 0.91 0.35 -23.85
CA ARG A 160 1.15 -0.94 -24.49
C ARG A 160 2.35 -0.86 -25.43
N SER A 161 3.09 -1.96 -25.52
CA SER A 161 4.34 -2.06 -26.27
C SER A 161 4.23 -1.67 -27.74
N ASN A 162 3.07 -1.91 -28.37
CA ASN A 162 2.78 -1.54 -29.75
C ASN A 162 2.56 -0.03 -29.99
N ILE A 163 2.40 0.76 -28.92
CA ILE A 163 2.18 2.21 -28.98
C ILE A 163 3.40 2.99 -28.49
N ALA A 164 4.16 2.45 -27.55
CA ALA A 164 5.40 3.05 -27.05
C ALA A 164 6.44 3.33 -28.16
N THR A 165 6.30 2.73 -29.34
CA THR A 165 7.16 2.96 -30.52
C THR A 165 6.70 4.12 -31.43
N ASN A 166 5.55 4.75 -31.16
CA ASN A 166 4.99 5.83 -31.98
C ASN A 166 5.27 7.23 -31.40
N ASN A 167 5.37 8.24 -32.27
CA ASN A 167 5.62 9.64 -31.87
C ASN A 167 4.55 10.18 -30.90
N ASN A 168 4.97 10.93 -29.86
CA ASN A 168 4.13 11.48 -28.79
C ASN A 168 2.87 12.25 -29.26
N ILE A 169 2.93 12.92 -30.42
CA ILE A 169 1.79 13.67 -30.98
C ILE A 169 0.63 12.73 -31.34
N GLN A 170 0.94 11.58 -31.94
CA GLN A 170 -0.08 10.60 -32.34
C GLN A 170 -0.73 9.93 -31.12
N ILE A 171 0.04 9.73 -30.05
CA ILE A 171 -0.46 9.16 -28.79
C ILE A 171 -1.49 10.10 -28.16
N ASN A 172 -1.21 11.41 -28.11
CA ASN A 172 -2.13 12.40 -27.56
C ASN A 172 -3.44 12.47 -28.35
N GLU A 173 -3.40 12.39 -29.68
CA GLU A 173 -4.61 12.35 -30.51
C GLU A 173 -5.43 11.06 -30.28
N ILE A 174 -4.77 9.91 -30.19
CA ILE A 174 -5.43 8.63 -29.89
C ILE A 174 -6.09 8.68 -28.50
N MET A 175 -5.39 9.25 -27.51
CA MET A 175 -5.94 9.44 -26.16
C MET A 175 -7.17 10.33 -26.15
N LYS A 176 -7.14 11.47 -26.86
CA LYS A 176 -8.28 12.39 -26.99
C LYS A 176 -9.50 11.75 -27.64
N ASN A 177 -9.28 10.87 -28.61
CA ASN A 177 -10.37 10.15 -29.27
C ASN A 177 -10.95 9.02 -28.40
N PHE A 178 -10.14 8.46 -27.49
CA PHE A 178 -10.55 7.36 -26.62
C PHE A 178 -11.21 7.84 -25.32
N PHE A 179 -10.66 8.89 -24.71
CA PHE A 179 -11.21 9.61 -23.55
C PHE A 179 -11.29 11.09 -23.95
N ALA A 180 -12.50 11.61 -24.15
CA ALA A 180 -12.66 13.00 -24.54
C ALA A 180 -12.03 13.94 -23.49
N ASP A 181 -11.40 15.04 -23.94
CA ASP A 181 -10.76 16.04 -23.07
C ASP A 181 -11.67 16.52 -21.93
N ARG A 182 -12.98 16.59 -22.19
CA ARG A 182 -14.00 16.94 -21.20
C ARG A 182 -14.04 15.97 -20.02
N VAL A 183 -13.92 14.67 -20.30
CA VAL A 183 -13.98 13.63 -19.27
C VAL A 183 -12.74 13.69 -18.39
N PHE A 184 -11.56 13.94 -18.97
CA PHE A 184 -10.35 14.18 -18.18
C PHE A 184 -10.52 15.38 -17.25
N ALA A 185 -10.96 16.52 -17.78
CA ALA A 185 -11.15 17.72 -16.98
C ALA A 185 -12.17 17.51 -15.84
N GLU A 186 -13.24 16.77 -16.07
CA GLU A 186 -14.23 16.42 -15.04
C GLU A 186 -13.59 15.60 -13.92
N ILE A 187 -12.83 14.55 -14.24
CA ILE A 187 -12.18 13.73 -13.21
C ILE A 187 -11.14 14.56 -12.44
N GLU A 188 -10.27 15.28 -13.14
CA GLU A 188 -9.21 16.10 -12.54
C GLU A 188 -9.74 17.20 -11.62
N THR A 189 -10.88 17.79 -12.00
CA THR A 189 -11.58 18.76 -11.15
C THR A 189 -12.13 18.09 -9.89
N LYS A 190 -12.67 16.88 -9.99
CA LYS A 190 -13.21 16.18 -8.82
C LYS A 190 -12.14 15.71 -7.84
N ILE A 191 -11.00 15.25 -8.35
CA ILE A 191 -9.88 14.78 -7.51
C ILE A 191 -8.92 15.91 -7.10
N GLN A 192 -9.11 17.13 -7.65
CA GLN A 192 -8.22 18.28 -7.43
C GLN A 192 -6.74 18.00 -7.76
N TYR A 193 -6.50 17.18 -8.78
CA TYR A 193 -5.17 16.78 -9.24
C TYR A 193 -5.12 16.79 -10.77
N VAL A 194 -4.06 17.39 -11.33
CA VAL A 194 -3.83 17.46 -12.78
C VAL A 194 -2.70 16.51 -13.16
N PHE A 195 -3.03 15.45 -13.88
CA PHE A 195 -2.08 14.47 -14.37
C PHE A 195 -1.14 15.07 -15.42
N LYS A 196 0.17 14.84 -15.23
CA LYS A 196 1.20 15.11 -16.25
C LYS A 196 1.07 14.13 -17.41
N ASN A 197 0.84 12.85 -17.09
CA ASN A 197 0.64 11.77 -18.05
C ASN A 197 -0.79 11.20 -17.93
N LYS A 198 -1.68 11.62 -18.84
CA LYS A 198 -3.08 11.17 -18.88
C LYS A 198 -3.22 9.65 -19.12
N ALA A 199 -2.17 8.96 -19.57
CA ALA A 199 -2.18 7.50 -19.73
C ALA A 199 -2.44 6.78 -18.40
N TYR A 200 -1.93 7.31 -17.28
CA TYR A 200 -2.20 6.74 -15.95
C TYR A 200 -3.69 6.81 -15.60
N LEU A 201 -4.33 7.93 -15.91
CA LEU A 201 -5.74 8.13 -15.69
C LEU A 201 -6.60 7.20 -16.57
N ILE A 202 -6.25 7.04 -17.86
CA ILE A 202 -6.90 6.07 -18.75
C ILE A 202 -6.77 4.65 -18.19
N ALA A 203 -5.57 4.26 -17.79
CA ALA A 203 -5.32 2.92 -17.25
C ALA A 203 -6.13 2.67 -15.97
N ALA A 204 -6.13 3.61 -15.03
CA ALA A 204 -6.86 3.51 -13.76
C ALA A 204 -8.38 3.33 -13.95
N PHE A 205 -8.97 3.96 -14.98
CA PHE A 205 -10.40 3.84 -15.27
C PHE A 205 -10.75 2.76 -16.31
N THR A 206 -9.79 1.96 -16.77
CA THR A 206 -10.05 0.88 -17.73
C THR A 206 -10.18 -0.48 -17.04
N HIS A 207 -11.39 -1.04 -17.04
CA HIS A 207 -11.65 -2.39 -16.55
C HIS A 207 -11.15 -3.47 -17.53
N PRO A 208 -10.70 -4.66 -17.07
CA PRO A 208 -10.21 -5.75 -17.93
C PRO A 208 -11.15 -6.19 -19.05
N SER A 209 -12.46 -6.04 -18.88
CA SER A 209 -13.46 -6.36 -19.92
C SER A 209 -13.46 -5.36 -21.09
N ASN A 210 -12.81 -4.20 -20.96
CA ASN A 210 -12.76 -3.20 -22.01
C ASN A 210 -11.68 -3.51 -23.06
N TYR A 211 -12.04 -4.30 -24.06
CA TYR A 211 -11.18 -4.62 -25.20
C TYR A 211 -10.97 -3.45 -26.19
N ALA A 212 -11.71 -2.34 -26.04
CA ALA A 212 -11.54 -1.17 -26.89
C ALA A 212 -10.28 -0.37 -26.53
N ASN A 213 -9.80 -0.46 -25.29
CA ASN A 213 -8.56 0.19 -24.88
C ASN A 213 -7.37 -0.50 -25.56
N ARG A 214 -6.79 0.20 -26.54
CA ARG A 214 -5.55 -0.23 -27.21
C ARG A 214 -4.33 0.56 -26.74
N ILE A 215 -4.53 1.57 -25.90
CA ILE A 215 -3.53 2.56 -25.47
C ILE A 215 -2.72 2.04 -24.30
N THR A 216 -3.42 1.65 -23.24
CA THR A 216 -2.83 1.22 -21.97
C THR A 216 -3.31 -0.17 -21.62
N ASP A 217 -2.66 -0.77 -20.62
CA ASP A 217 -3.22 -1.90 -19.92
C ASP A 217 -4.40 -1.46 -19.02
N CYS A 218 -5.10 -2.44 -18.44
CA CYS A 218 -6.18 -2.22 -17.47
C CYS A 218 -5.64 -1.77 -16.11
N TYR A 219 -6.56 -1.41 -15.21
CA TYR A 219 -6.23 -0.86 -13.89
C TYR A 219 -5.48 -1.83 -12.97
N GLU A 220 -5.51 -3.15 -13.20
CA GLU A 220 -5.10 -4.17 -12.21
C GLU A 220 -3.64 -4.03 -11.74
N ARG A 221 -2.74 -3.54 -12.61
CA ARG A 221 -1.35 -3.26 -12.21
C ARG A 221 -1.25 -2.07 -11.26
N LEU A 222 -2.05 -1.04 -11.51
CA LEU A 222 -2.13 0.15 -10.65
C LEU A 222 -2.86 -0.17 -9.35
N GLU A 223 -3.93 -0.98 -9.38
CA GLU A 223 -4.62 -1.54 -8.20
C GLU A 223 -3.63 -2.25 -7.29
N PHE A 224 -2.78 -3.14 -7.83
CA PHE A 224 -1.80 -3.86 -7.02
C PHE A 224 -0.86 -2.95 -6.22
N LEU A 225 -0.42 -1.83 -6.80
CA LEU A 225 0.38 -0.83 -6.11
C LEU A 225 -0.48 0.02 -5.17
N GLY A 226 -1.67 0.41 -5.64
CA GLY A 226 -2.69 1.18 -4.95
C GLY A 226 -3.16 0.57 -3.64
N ASP A 227 -3.46 -0.73 -3.60
CA ASP A 227 -3.82 -1.48 -2.38
C ASP A 227 -2.75 -1.29 -1.29
N ALA A 228 -1.47 -1.39 -1.67
CA ALA A 228 -0.38 -1.21 -0.72
C ALA A 228 -0.19 0.25 -0.30
N LEU A 229 -0.46 1.21 -1.19
CA LEU A 229 -0.43 2.64 -0.89
C LEU A 229 -1.57 3.04 0.07
N VAL A 230 -2.80 2.65 -0.23
CA VAL A 230 -3.98 2.94 0.61
C VAL A 230 -3.78 2.36 2.01
N ASP A 231 -3.37 1.09 2.10
CA ASP A 231 -3.08 0.42 3.38
C ASP A 231 -2.01 1.17 4.18
N PHE A 232 -0.91 1.58 3.54
CA PHE A 232 0.15 2.34 4.20
C PHE A 232 -0.29 3.75 4.62
N LEU A 233 -0.95 4.52 3.74
CA LEU A 233 -1.36 5.90 4.01
C LEU A 233 -2.40 5.96 5.12
N VAL A 234 -3.38 5.05 5.11
CA VAL A 234 -4.36 4.89 6.19
C VAL A 234 -3.65 4.52 7.49
N THR A 235 -2.78 3.50 7.47
CA THR A 235 -2.04 3.08 8.67
C THR A 235 -1.20 4.20 9.24
N ARG A 236 -0.48 4.94 8.39
CA ARG A 236 0.32 6.11 8.78
C ARG A 236 -0.55 7.20 9.39
N HIS A 237 -1.69 7.52 8.77
CA HIS A 237 -2.61 8.54 9.27
C HIS A 237 -3.17 8.17 10.65
N VAL A 238 -3.62 6.92 10.81
CA VAL A 238 -4.13 6.41 12.09
C VAL A 238 -3.01 6.43 13.14
N PHE A 239 -1.81 5.96 12.78
CA PHE A 239 -0.67 5.95 13.68
C PHE A 239 -0.27 7.36 14.15
N VAL A 240 -0.24 8.35 13.25
CA VAL A 240 0.18 9.72 13.59
C VAL A 240 -0.90 10.44 14.41
N ASN A 241 -2.17 10.28 14.06
CA ASN A 241 -3.25 11.08 14.66
C ASN A 241 -3.82 10.49 15.96
N TYR A 242 -3.68 9.18 16.17
CA TYR A 242 -4.25 8.49 17.32
C TYR A 242 -3.20 8.08 18.38
N ASN A 243 -1.95 8.57 18.28
CA ASN A 243 -0.87 8.10 19.14
C ASN A 243 -0.85 8.69 20.56
N GLN A 244 -1.38 7.89 21.49
CA GLN A 244 -0.94 7.62 22.89
C GLN A 244 -1.99 6.73 23.61
N ASN A 245 -3.23 6.63 23.09
CA ASN A 245 -4.36 6.01 23.79
C ASN A 245 -5.09 4.90 23.00
N VAL A 246 -4.63 4.54 21.81
CA VAL A 246 -5.29 3.52 20.97
C VAL A 246 -4.49 2.23 20.99
N THR A 247 -5.18 1.13 21.33
CA THR A 247 -4.57 -0.20 21.35
C THR A 247 -4.27 -0.67 19.93
N PRO A 248 -3.21 -1.48 19.71
CA PRO A 248 -2.86 -2.00 18.39
C PRO A 248 -4.01 -2.75 17.69
N GLY A 249 -4.85 -3.44 18.48
CA GLY A 249 -6.08 -4.06 17.98
C GLY A 249 -7.02 -3.04 17.33
N LYS A 250 -7.27 -1.90 18.00
CA LYS A 250 -8.08 -0.82 17.43
C LYS A 250 -7.45 -0.17 16.20
N VAL A 251 -6.12 -0.02 16.16
CA VAL A 251 -5.43 0.47 14.94
C VAL A 251 -5.67 -0.48 13.77
N THR A 252 -5.60 -1.78 14.03
CA THR A 252 -5.87 -2.82 13.03
C THR A 252 -7.34 -2.79 12.59
N ASP A 253 -8.28 -2.66 13.52
CA ASP A 253 -9.70 -2.58 13.23
C ASP A 253 -10.01 -1.34 12.37
N ILE A 254 -9.55 -0.15 12.78
CA ILE A 254 -9.73 1.11 12.03
C ILE A 254 -9.11 1.00 10.63
N ARG A 255 -7.95 0.35 10.50
CA ARG A 255 -7.31 0.12 9.21
C ARG A 255 -8.17 -0.75 8.30
N GLN A 256 -8.58 -1.93 8.79
CA GLN A 256 -9.44 -2.85 8.04
C GLN A 256 -10.75 -2.20 7.65
N ASP A 257 -11.26 -1.34 8.52
CA ASP A 257 -12.44 -0.54 8.26
C ASP A 257 -12.19 0.48 7.12
N LEU A 258 -11.20 1.35 7.25
CA LEU A 258 -10.96 2.43 6.31
C LEU A 258 -10.51 1.93 4.92
N SER A 259 -9.78 0.82 4.86
CA SER A 259 -9.36 0.19 3.60
C SER A 259 -10.34 -0.87 3.09
N ASN A 260 -11.59 -0.88 3.59
CA ASN A 260 -12.60 -1.83 3.14
C ASN A 260 -13.09 -1.49 1.72
N ASN A 261 -13.13 -2.48 0.83
CA ASN A 261 -13.65 -2.34 -0.53
C ASN A 261 -15.03 -1.65 -0.59
N GLY A 262 -15.93 -1.91 0.36
CA GLY A 262 -17.23 -1.24 0.42
C GLY A 262 -17.10 0.27 0.65
N ARG A 263 -16.20 0.70 1.53
CA ARG A 263 -15.94 2.14 1.78
C ARG A 263 -15.26 2.80 0.58
N LEU A 264 -14.28 2.14 -0.04
CA LEU A 264 -13.61 2.66 -1.25
C LEU A 264 -14.59 2.78 -2.43
N ALA A 265 -15.45 1.78 -2.62
CA ALA A 265 -16.51 1.81 -3.62
C ALA A 265 -17.50 2.94 -3.37
N TYR A 266 -17.93 3.13 -2.12
CA TYR A 266 -18.79 4.24 -1.71
C TYR A 266 -18.17 5.59 -2.05
N ILE A 267 -16.89 5.81 -1.72
CA ILE A 267 -16.19 7.08 -2.04
C ILE A 267 -16.16 7.32 -3.55
N LEU A 268 -15.86 6.28 -4.35
CA LEU A 268 -15.85 6.41 -5.81
C LEU A 268 -17.23 6.76 -6.38
N VAL A 269 -18.30 6.18 -5.81
CA VAL A 269 -19.67 6.55 -6.15
C VAL A 269 -19.98 7.97 -5.69
N ALA A 270 -19.50 8.35 -4.51
CA ALA A 270 -19.71 9.66 -3.91
C ALA A 270 -19.13 10.81 -4.71
N CYS A 271 -17.99 10.56 -5.36
CA CYS A 271 -17.39 11.49 -6.28
C CYS A 271 -17.97 11.37 -7.72
N ASP A 272 -19.05 10.64 -7.98
CA ASP A 272 -19.53 10.25 -9.32
C ASP A 272 -18.46 9.71 -10.29
N LEU A 273 -17.35 9.20 -9.77
CA LEU A 273 -16.26 8.70 -10.61
C LEU A 273 -16.62 7.34 -11.21
N HIS A 274 -17.51 6.58 -10.58
CA HIS A 274 -18.06 5.33 -11.11
C HIS A 274 -18.64 5.48 -12.54
N LYS A 275 -19.24 6.64 -12.86
CA LYS A 275 -19.81 6.95 -14.19
C LYS A 275 -18.74 7.05 -15.30
N LYS A 276 -17.45 7.11 -14.92
CA LYS A 276 -16.32 7.32 -15.84
C LYS A 276 -15.49 6.05 -16.08
N ILE A 277 -15.88 4.93 -15.49
CA ILE A 277 -15.22 3.63 -15.69
C ILE A 277 -15.51 3.12 -17.10
N LEU A 278 -14.46 2.75 -17.83
CA LEU A 278 -14.59 2.10 -19.13
C LEU A 278 -14.67 0.58 -18.97
N HIS A 279 -15.82 0.00 -19.29
CA HIS A 279 -16.03 -1.45 -19.28
C HIS A 279 -17.05 -1.87 -20.35
N ASN A 280 -16.98 -3.13 -20.79
CA ASN A 280 -17.94 -3.73 -21.74
C ASN A 280 -18.73 -4.90 -21.12
N SER A 281 -18.69 -5.05 -19.79
CA SER A 281 -19.45 -6.09 -19.07
C SER A 281 -20.83 -5.58 -18.68
N THR A 282 -21.88 -6.30 -19.10
CA THR A 282 -23.29 -6.06 -18.71
C THR A 282 -23.55 -6.41 -17.26
N ASP A 283 -22.86 -7.41 -16.74
CA ASP A 283 -22.98 -7.83 -15.34
C ASP A 283 -22.45 -6.74 -14.42
N LEU A 284 -21.25 -6.20 -14.74
CA LEU A 284 -20.68 -5.08 -14.00
C LEU A 284 -21.58 -3.84 -14.10
N PHE A 285 -22.15 -3.55 -15.27
CA PHE A 285 -23.11 -2.46 -15.44
C PHE A 285 -24.31 -2.62 -14.49
N SER A 286 -24.89 -3.82 -14.43
CA SER A 286 -26.06 -4.11 -13.60
C SER A 286 -25.73 -3.99 -12.10
N GLN A 287 -24.56 -4.47 -11.70
CA GLN A 287 -24.07 -4.35 -10.32
C GLN A 287 -23.81 -2.90 -9.92
N ILE A 288 -23.13 -2.11 -10.76
CA ILE A 288 -22.87 -0.69 -10.51
C ILE A 288 -24.19 0.08 -10.45
N SER A 289 -25.11 -0.15 -11.39
CA SER A 289 -26.42 0.53 -11.44
C SER A 289 -27.26 0.19 -10.21
N SER A 290 -27.28 -1.08 -9.80
CA SER A 290 -28.00 -1.52 -8.60
C SER A 290 -27.39 -0.96 -7.32
N TYR A 291 -26.06 -0.77 -7.27
CA TYR A 291 -25.36 -0.25 -6.10
C TYR A 291 -25.46 1.29 -6.00
N ALA A 292 -25.36 1.99 -7.14
CA ALA A 292 -25.44 3.45 -7.20
C ALA A 292 -26.88 3.98 -7.06
N GLY A 293 -27.90 3.20 -7.48
CA GLY A 293 -29.31 3.58 -7.40
C GLY A 293 -29.72 4.70 -8.38
N ASP A 294 -30.96 4.66 -8.88
CA ASP A 294 -31.57 5.76 -9.65
C ASP A 294 -31.94 6.91 -8.69
N GLU A 295 -30.96 7.76 -8.39
CA GLU A 295 -31.04 9.18 -8.04
C GLU A 295 -29.70 9.52 -7.40
N ASP A 296 -29.08 10.62 -7.84
CA ASP A 296 -27.83 11.11 -7.30
C ASP A 296 -27.87 11.03 -5.76
N LEU A 297 -27.09 10.12 -5.19
CA LEU A 297 -26.92 9.89 -3.75
C LEU A 297 -26.52 11.19 -2.98
N PHE A 298 -26.26 12.27 -3.73
CA PHE A 298 -25.86 13.60 -3.30
C PHE A 298 -26.84 14.63 -3.87
N PRO A 299 -27.73 15.21 -3.04
CA PRO A 299 -28.33 16.49 -3.38
C PRO A 299 -27.19 17.49 -3.63
N ASN A 300 -27.24 18.21 -4.75
CA ASN A 300 -26.20 19.12 -5.26
C ASN A 300 -25.79 20.30 -4.33
N ASP A 301 -26.13 20.29 -3.04
CA ASP A 301 -26.21 21.50 -2.20
C ASP A 301 -25.54 21.39 -0.82
N GLN A 302 -24.73 20.36 -0.53
CA GLN A 302 -24.01 20.25 0.75
C GLN A 302 -22.56 19.81 0.57
N SER A 303 -21.65 20.44 1.33
CA SER A 303 -20.21 20.17 1.34
C SER A 303 -19.91 18.70 1.68
N THR A 304 -19.03 18.09 0.89
CA THR A 304 -18.51 16.72 1.03
C THR A 304 -18.08 16.33 2.45
N ASP A 305 -17.68 17.30 3.27
CA ASP A 305 -17.18 17.08 4.65
C ASP A 305 -18.28 16.68 5.64
N GLU A 306 -19.53 17.09 5.44
CA GLU A 306 -20.63 16.76 6.36
C GLU A 306 -21.13 15.31 6.16
N TYR A 307 -20.93 14.75 4.97
CA TYR A 307 -21.39 13.40 4.60
C TYR A 307 -20.43 12.27 4.96
N LEU A 308 -19.13 12.55 5.08
CA LEU A 308 -18.17 11.60 5.65
C LEU A 308 -18.45 11.28 7.13
N SER A 309 -19.39 12.00 7.76
CA SER A 309 -19.82 11.81 9.15
C SER A 309 -21.17 11.10 9.32
N LYS A 310 -21.96 10.91 8.25
CA LYS A 310 -23.23 10.17 8.32
C LYS A 310 -22.97 8.67 8.21
N ASP A 311 -23.50 7.92 9.18
CA ASP A 311 -23.45 6.45 9.37
C ASP A 311 -22.99 5.64 8.13
N LEU A 312 -21.67 5.62 7.90
CA LEU A 312 -21.00 4.87 6.83
C LEU A 312 -21.25 3.35 6.93
N ASP A 313 -21.64 2.88 8.12
CA ASP A 313 -21.83 1.47 8.41
C ASP A 313 -23.02 0.86 7.66
N GLN A 314 -23.98 1.66 7.17
CA GLN A 314 -25.08 1.16 6.34
C GLN A 314 -24.68 0.90 4.88
N TRP A 315 -23.61 1.53 4.37
CA TRP A 315 -23.18 1.42 2.97
C TRP A 315 -21.89 0.61 2.77
N ALA A 316 -21.17 0.30 3.84
CA ALA A 316 -20.07 -0.67 3.86
C ALA A 316 -20.57 -2.13 3.71
N ASP A 317 -21.68 -2.32 3.01
CA ASP A 317 -22.34 -3.60 2.87
C ASP A 317 -21.64 -4.45 1.79
N SER A 318 -21.65 -5.77 2.00
CA SER A 318 -20.93 -6.77 1.17
C SER A 318 -21.36 -6.87 -0.30
N THR A 319 -22.26 -6.00 -0.75
CA THR A 319 -22.90 -5.99 -2.06
C THR A 319 -22.20 -5.07 -3.07
N ALA A 320 -21.22 -4.26 -2.65
CA ALA A 320 -20.49 -3.36 -3.52
C ALA A 320 -19.67 -4.12 -4.59
N PRO A 321 -19.74 -3.74 -5.89
CA PRO A 321 -18.91 -4.34 -6.92
C PRO A 321 -17.42 -4.10 -6.63
N LYS A 322 -16.64 -5.19 -6.55
CA LYS A 322 -15.20 -5.14 -6.26
C LYS A 322 -14.44 -4.17 -7.18
N ALA A 323 -14.82 -4.11 -8.45
CA ALA A 323 -14.20 -3.23 -9.44
C ALA A 323 -14.23 -1.73 -9.06
N LEU A 324 -15.21 -1.27 -8.27
CA LEU A 324 -15.25 0.12 -7.81
C LEU A 324 -14.11 0.40 -6.83
N ALA A 325 -13.88 -0.49 -5.87
CA ALA A 325 -12.73 -0.39 -4.96
C ALA A 325 -11.42 -0.49 -5.73
N ASP A 326 -11.31 -1.45 -6.67
CA ASP A 326 -10.09 -1.66 -7.45
C ASP A 326 -9.74 -0.42 -8.30
N VAL A 327 -10.73 0.27 -8.87
CA VAL A 327 -10.53 1.53 -9.62
C VAL A 327 -10.07 2.65 -8.69
N PHE A 328 -10.61 2.75 -7.48
CA PHE A 328 -10.15 3.73 -6.50
C PHE A 328 -8.68 3.51 -6.12
N GLU A 329 -8.31 2.26 -5.81
CA GLU A 329 -6.92 1.89 -5.51
C GLU A 329 -6.01 2.19 -6.71
N ALA A 330 -6.44 1.83 -7.92
CA ALA A 330 -5.70 2.12 -9.13
C ALA A 330 -5.52 3.63 -9.39
N LEU A 331 -6.50 4.46 -9.04
CA LEU A 331 -6.40 5.91 -9.12
C LEU A 331 -5.34 6.44 -8.14
N VAL A 332 -5.31 5.95 -6.91
CA VAL A 332 -4.25 6.29 -5.93
C VAL A 332 -2.87 5.88 -6.46
N GLY A 333 -2.75 4.66 -7.01
CA GLY A 333 -1.53 4.19 -7.65
C GLY A 333 -1.11 5.04 -8.85
N ALA A 334 -2.06 5.50 -9.67
CA ALA A 334 -1.82 6.39 -10.80
C ALA A 334 -1.27 7.76 -10.36
N ILE A 335 -1.89 8.38 -9.35
CA ILE A 335 -1.45 9.68 -8.81
C ILE A 335 -0.02 9.55 -8.25
N PHE A 336 0.23 8.50 -7.47
CA PHE A 336 1.55 8.24 -6.90
C PHE A 336 2.66 8.12 -7.96
N LEU A 337 2.40 7.42 -9.06
CA LEU A 337 3.39 7.29 -10.14
C LEU A 337 3.57 8.61 -10.92
N ASP A 338 2.49 9.33 -11.20
CA ASP A 338 2.51 10.61 -11.92
C ASP A 338 3.16 11.75 -11.10
N SER A 339 3.03 11.69 -9.77
CA SER A 339 3.68 12.62 -8.84
C SER A 339 5.19 12.37 -8.69
N GLY A 340 5.70 11.27 -9.24
CA GLY A 340 7.11 10.89 -9.14
C GLY A 340 7.43 10.07 -7.89
N ASN A 341 6.52 9.19 -7.48
CA ASN A 341 6.58 8.38 -6.25
C ASN A 341 6.51 9.23 -4.97
N CYS A 342 5.77 10.35 -5.00
CA CYS A 342 5.59 11.22 -3.83
C CYS A 342 4.41 10.73 -2.98
N LEU A 343 4.67 10.35 -1.73
CA LEU A 343 3.65 9.86 -0.78
C LEU A 343 2.79 10.96 -0.14
N GLU A 344 3.23 12.22 -0.22
CA GLU A 344 2.52 13.37 0.39
C GLU A 344 1.57 14.08 -0.57
N THR A 345 1.63 13.74 -1.87
CA THR A 345 0.71 14.22 -2.91
C THR A 345 -0.53 13.36 -2.93
#